data_AF-A0A558ESL3-F1
#
_entry.id   AF-A0A558ESL3-F1
#
_cell.length_a   1.000
_cell.length_b   1.000
_cell.length_c   1.000
_cell.angle_alpha   90.00
_cell.angle_beta   90.00
_cell.angle_gamma   90.00
#
_symmetry.space_group_name_H-M   'P 1'
#
loop_
_entity.id
_entity.type
_entity.pdbx_description
1 polymer ?
#
loop_
_entity_poly.entity_id
_entity_poly.type
_entity_poly.pdbx_seq_one_letter_code
_entity_poly.pdbx_strand_id
1 'polypeptide(L)' 'PGDVLIIDCDGYTDTGHVGELMCTSCQANGLAGLVIDGAYRDSREIAEMEFPVYGRGVNPQGPLKQD' A
#
# COMPACT_ATOMS: atom_id res chain seq x y z
N PRO A 1 -7.88 6.43 -16.69
CA PRO A 1 -6.63 7.01 -16.15
C PRO A 1 -6.96 8.16 -15.20
N GLY A 2 -6.47 8.10 -13.96
CA GLY A 2 -6.79 9.07 -12.91
C GLY A 2 -7.45 8.47 -11.66
N ASP A 3 -7.78 7.18 -11.69
CA ASP A 3 -8.41 6.52 -10.54
C ASP A 3 -7.39 6.25 -9.44
N VAL A 4 -7.80 6.51 -8.19
CA VAL A 4 -6.99 6.28 -6.98
C VAL A 4 -7.69 5.23 -6.14
N LEU A 5 -6.95 4.17 -5.75
CA LEU A 5 -7.47 3.16 -4.83
C LEU A 5 -7.30 3.67 -3.39
N ILE A 6 -8.38 3.57 -2.61
CA ILE A 6 -8.39 3.88 -1.18
C ILE A 6 -8.70 2.59 -0.43
N ILE A 7 -7.84 2.23 0.52
CA ILE A 7 -8.00 1.05 1.37
C ILE A 7 -8.28 1.52 2.79
N ASP A 8 -9.48 1.25 3.27
CA ASP A 8 -9.85 1.44 4.67
C ASP A 8 -9.26 0.29 5.51
N CYS A 9 -8.39 0.63 6.46
CA CYS A 9 -7.80 -0.32 7.40
C CYS A 9 -8.14 0.04 8.85
N ASP A 10 -9.20 0.83 9.09
CA ASP A 10 -9.60 1.30 10.42
C ASP A 10 -8.47 2.01 11.18
N GLY A 11 -7.61 2.73 10.44
CA GLY A 11 -6.40 3.34 10.99
C GLY A 11 -5.34 2.37 11.51
N TYR A 12 -5.48 1.05 11.32
CA TYR A 12 -4.62 0.04 11.95
C TYR A 12 -3.19 0.05 11.40
N THR A 13 -2.21 0.30 12.26
CA THR A 13 -0.79 0.46 11.88
C THR A 13 0.14 -0.65 12.39
N ASP A 14 -0.36 -1.61 13.15
CA ASP A 14 0.46 -2.67 13.74
C ASP A 14 0.84 -3.77 12.73
N THR A 15 0.33 -3.69 11.49
CA THR A 15 0.76 -4.49 10.33
C THR A 15 0.81 -3.66 9.05
N GLY A 16 1.74 -3.97 8.15
CA GLY A 16 1.81 -3.43 6.80
C GLY A 16 0.84 -4.15 5.86
N HIS A 17 -0.33 -3.56 5.62
CA HIS A 17 -1.44 -4.16 4.84
C HIS A 17 -1.10 -4.35 3.36
N VAL A 18 -0.32 -3.43 2.81
CA VAL A 18 0.09 -3.40 1.40
C VAL A 18 1.60 -3.35 1.33
N GLY A 19 2.18 -4.14 0.42
CA GLY A 19 3.60 -4.10 0.07
C GLY A 19 3.83 -3.76 -1.40
N GLU A 20 5.09 -3.82 -1.82
CA GLU A 20 5.53 -3.47 -3.19
C GLU A 20 4.72 -4.23 -4.25
N LEU A 21 4.52 -5.54 -4.08
CA LEU A 21 3.83 -6.38 -5.06
C LEU A 21 2.42 -5.86 -5.42
N MET A 22 1.67 -5.39 -4.43
CA MET A 22 0.33 -4.82 -4.65
C MET A 22 0.42 -3.47 -5.35
N CYS A 23 1.41 -2.64 -4.99
CA CYS A 23 1.65 -1.35 -5.64
C CYS A 23 2.01 -1.54 -7.12
N THR A 24 2.88 -2.50 -7.42
CA THR A 24 3.27 -2.89 -8.80
C THR A 24 2.06 -3.36 -9.61
N SER A 25 1.18 -4.16 -9.00
CA SER A 25 -0.08 -4.55 -9.63
C SER A 25 -0.99 -3.35 -9.90
N CYS A 26 -1.13 -2.42 -8.95
CA CYS A 26 -1.91 -1.20 -9.11
C CYS A 26 -1.39 -0.33 -10.27
N GLN A 27 -0.08 -0.12 -10.33
CA GLN A 27 0.58 0.64 -11.40
C GLN A 27 0.39 -0.04 -12.76
N ALA A 28 0.57 -1.37 -12.85
CA ALA A 28 0.38 -2.14 -14.08
C ALA A 28 -1.06 -2.09 -14.60
N ASN A 29 -2.05 -1.91 -13.71
CA ASN A 29 -3.46 -1.73 -14.07
C ASN A 29 -3.84 -0.27 -14.38
N GLY A 30 -2.87 0.66 -14.40
CA GLY A 30 -3.09 2.05 -14.81
C GLY A 30 -3.77 2.94 -13.76
N LEU A 31 -3.71 2.56 -12.48
CA LEU A 31 -4.12 3.44 -11.38
C LEU A 31 -3.17 4.64 -11.28
N ALA A 32 -3.70 5.77 -10.81
CA ALA A 32 -2.95 7.00 -10.61
C ALA A 32 -2.24 7.05 -9.24
N GLY A 33 -2.67 6.23 -8.28
CA GLY A 33 -2.07 6.17 -6.94
C GLY A 33 -2.83 5.26 -5.98
N LEU A 34 -2.29 5.15 -4.78
CA LEU A 34 -2.84 4.35 -3.68
C LEU A 34 -2.82 5.13 -2.36
N VAL A 35 -3.93 5.09 -1.62
CA VAL A 35 -4.05 5.63 -0.27
C VAL A 35 -4.47 4.51 0.68
N ILE A 36 -3.76 4.38 1.80
CA ILE A 36 -3.98 3.32 2.79
C ILE A 36 -4.29 3.99 4.12
N ASP A 37 -5.48 3.75 4.66
CA ASP A 37 -5.87 4.20 5.99
C ASP A 37 -5.26 3.31 7.08
N GLY A 38 -3.96 3.06 7.00
CA GLY A 38 -3.20 2.12 7.83
C GLY A 38 -1.72 2.13 7.47
N ALA A 39 -0.96 1.15 7.99
CA ALA A 39 0.45 1.02 7.65
C ALA A 39 0.67 0.18 6.37
N TYR A 40 1.79 0.44 5.71
CA TYR A 40 2.30 -0.32 4.55
C TYR A 40 3.71 -0.85 4.82
N ARG A 41 4.20 -1.72 3.94
CA ARG A 41 5.55 -2.33 4.01
C ARG A 41 6.31 -2.11 2.70
N ASP A 42 7.57 -2.55 2.65
CA ASP A 42 8.46 -2.42 1.48
C ASP A 42 8.67 -0.94 1.08
N SER A 43 8.78 -0.07 2.08
CA SER A 43 8.81 1.39 1.87
C SER A 43 9.99 1.87 1.04
N ARG A 44 11.09 1.11 1.02
CA ARG A 44 12.27 1.44 0.22
C ARG A 44 11.98 1.21 -1.26
N GLU A 45 11.48 0.03 -1.59
CA GLU A 45 11.11 -0.37 -2.93
C GLU A 45 10.00 0.54 -3.47
N ILE A 46 8.99 0.85 -2.65
CA ILE A 46 7.90 1.77 -3.02
C ILE A 46 8.42 3.19 -3.30
N ALA A 47 9.42 3.67 -2.56
CA ALA A 47 9.99 5.01 -2.78
C ALA A 47 10.74 5.13 -4.12
N GLU A 48 11.14 4.01 -4.72
CA GLU A 48 11.81 3.95 -6.02
C GLU A 48 10.79 3.87 -7.20
N MET A 49 9.49 3.71 -6.91
CA MET A 49 8.45 3.60 -7.93
C MET A 49 7.99 4.98 -8.46
N GLU A 50 7.64 5.04 -9.75
CA GLU A 50 6.88 6.14 -10.34
C GLU A 50 5.35 6.01 -10.08
N PHE A 51 4.98 5.58 -8.87
CA PHE A 51 3.59 5.36 -8.46
C PHE A 51 3.37 5.92 -7.05
N PRO A 52 2.52 6.95 -6.86
CA PRO A 52 2.36 7.59 -5.57
C PRO A 52 1.57 6.69 -4.60
N VAL A 53 2.17 6.41 -3.45
CA VAL A 53 1.58 5.61 -2.37
C VAL A 53 1.61 6.43 -1.07
N TYR A 54 0.45 6.53 -0.41
CA TYR A 54 0.29 7.21 0.86
C TYR A 54 -0.25 6.24 1.91
N GLY A 55 0.27 6.34 3.13
CA GLY A 55 -0.24 5.59 4.28
C GLY A 55 0.06 6.30 5.59
N ARG A 56 -0.52 5.79 6.68
CA ARG A 56 -0.35 6.37 8.03
C ARG A 56 1.03 6.07 8.65
N GLY A 57 1.70 5.02 8.18
CA GLY A 57 3.02 4.64 8.67
C GLY A 57 3.60 3.45 7.92
N VAL A 58 4.80 3.04 8.32
CA VAL A 58 5.50 1.88 7.77
C VAL A 58 5.60 0.81 8.85
N ASN A 59 5.23 -0.42 8.53
CA ASN A 59 5.38 -1.57 9.41
C ASN A 59 5.80 -2.80 8.59
N PRO A 60 6.98 -3.41 8.84
CA PRO A 60 7.47 -4.55 8.06
C PRO A 60 6.67 -5.84 8.31
N GLN A 61 5.90 -5.94 9.39
CA GLN A 61 5.10 -7.12 9.70
C GLN A 61 3.85 -7.17 8.80
N GLY A 62 3.75 -8.18 7.94
CA GLY A 62 2.54 -8.38 7.13
C GLY A 62 1.36 -8.89 7.96
N PRO A 63 0.10 -8.68 7.48
CA PRO A 63 -1.08 -9.21 8.15
C PRO A 63 -1.08 -10.75 8.12
N LEU A 64 -1.65 -11.33 9.17
CA LEU A 64 -1.89 -12.78 9.23
C LEU A 64 -3.04 -13.14 8.30
N LYS A 65 -2.82 -14.10 7.43
CA LYS A 65 -3.90 -14.73 6.69
C LYS A 65 -4.63 -15.67 7.66
N GLN A 66 -5.93 -15.50 7.77
CA GLN A 66 -6.79 -16.49 8.41
C GLN A 66 -7.35 -17.38 7.31
N ASP A 67 -7.41 -18.67 7.58
CA ASP A 67 -8.02 -19.68 6.70
C ASP A 67 -9.55 -19.60 6.71
#